data_AF-A0A2N5UHC1-F1
#
_entry.id   AF-A0A2N5UHC1-F1
#
_cell.length_a   1.000
_cell.length_b   1.000
_cell.length_c   1.000
_cell.angle_alpha   90.00
_cell.angle_beta   90.00
_cell.angle_gamma   90.00
#
_symmetry.space_group_name_H-M   'P 1'
#
loop_
_entity.id
_entity.type
_entity.pdbx_description
1 polymer ?
#
loop_
_entity_poly.entity_id
_entity_poly.type
_entity_poly.pdbx_seq_one_letter_code
_entity_poly.pdbx_strand_id
1 'polypeptide(L)'
;MALNCTPNHPALISGLFETLGESIPESLQANQYGNVTTSSYVQCAGAFNDKSKDFKIRLTTNTALNNLLDPGSIHFLSGKLMPLNDGSVPTLTYIQEASAVACPSGAQSFSFTNKATVNSLGLVLSREEIVLEGIEGTSHLAVIMSHNDWDSQVHHLLHRKSHLTN
;
A
#
# COMPACT_ATOMS: atom_id res chain seq x y z
N MET A 1 -24.26 8.02 19.27
CA MET A 1 -24.45 6.56 19.17
C MET A 1 -23.31 6.04 18.32
N ALA A 2 -22.32 5.36 18.92
CA ALA A 2 -21.24 4.74 18.17
C ALA A 2 -21.82 3.52 17.47
N LEU A 3 -21.89 3.54 16.13
CA LEU A 3 -22.06 2.33 15.35
C LEU A 3 -20.94 1.37 15.75
N ASN A 4 -21.27 0.11 16.03
CA ASN A 4 -20.28 -0.96 16.19
C ASN A 4 -19.49 -1.08 14.88
N CYS A 5 -18.41 -0.31 14.74
CA CYS A 5 -17.49 -0.46 13.64
C CYS A 5 -16.70 -1.74 13.89
N THR A 6 -16.87 -2.72 13.00
CA THR A 6 -16.00 -3.91 12.95
C THR A 6 -14.55 -3.43 12.82
N PRO A 7 -13.63 -3.86 13.71
CA PRO A 7 -12.24 -3.42 13.64
C PRO A 7 -11.63 -3.85 12.31
N ASN A 8 -10.94 -2.93 11.65
CA ASN A 8 -10.45 -3.20 10.31
C ASN A 8 -9.18 -3.99 10.30
N HIS A 9 -9.08 -4.79 9.25
CA HIS A 9 -7.93 -5.61 8.97
C HIS A 9 -7.13 -4.96 7.85
N PRO A 10 -5.80 -4.92 7.97
CA PRO A 10 -4.93 -4.60 6.84
C PRO A 10 -5.32 -5.43 5.62
N ALA A 11 -5.32 -4.82 4.44
CA ALA A 11 -5.50 -5.55 3.20
C ALA A 11 -4.21 -6.33 2.88
N LEU A 12 -4.32 -7.59 2.48
CA LEU A 12 -3.19 -8.30 1.92
C LEU A 12 -3.00 -7.81 0.48
N ILE A 13 -1.80 -7.35 0.15
CA ILE A 13 -1.46 -6.94 -1.21
C ILE A 13 -0.23 -7.71 -1.68
N SER A 14 -0.23 -8.08 -2.95
CA SER A 14 0.95 -8.61 -3.63
C SER A 14 1.01 -8.11 -5.06
N GLY A 15 2.23 -7.95 -5.59
CA GLY A 15 2.42 -7.46 -6.95
C GLY A 15 3.85 -7.02 -7.21
N LEU A 16 4.01 -6.40 -8.38
CA LEU A 16 5.26 -5.75 -8.79
C LEU A 16 5.18 -4.26 -8.46
N PHE A 17 6.22 -3.74 -7.83
CA PHE A 17 6.32 -2.36 -7.38
C PHE A 17 7.64 -1.77 -7.84
N GLU A 18 7.56 -0.62 -8.50
CA GLU A 18 8.73 0.15 -8.90
C GLU A 18 9.18 1.06 -7.76
N THR A 19 10.48 1.08 -7.49
CA THR A 19 11.09 2.00 -6.53
C THR A 19 11.34 3.36 -7.19
N LEU A 20 10.72 4.40 -6.67
CA LEU A 20 10.83 5.77 -7.22
C LEU A 20 12.06 6.55 -6.73
N GLY A 21 12.84 5.97 -5.83
CA GLY A 21 14.00 6.61 -5.23
C GLY A 21 14.66 5.71 -4.20
N GLU A 22 15.66 6.26 -3.52
CA GLU A 22 16.40 5.55 -2.48
C GLU A 22 15.51 5.16 -1.30
N SER A 23 15.77 3.99 -0.74
CA SER A 23 15.20 3.56 0.53
C SER A 23 15.77 4.39 1.68
N ILE A 24 14.90 4.97 2.50
CA ILE A 24 15.25 5.87 3.61
C ILE A 24 15.03 5.14 4.94
N PRO A 25 16.10 4.88 5.73
CA PRO A 25 15.97 4.39 7.10
C PRO A 25 15.28 5.40 8.02
N GLU A 26 14.37 4.92 8.86
CA GLU A 26 13.88 5.70 10.01
C GLU A 26 15.01 5.75 11.06
N SER A 27 15.63 6.93 11.19
CA SER A 27 16.90 7.08 11.91
C SER A 27 16.81 6.70 13.40
N LEU A 28 17.46 5.59 13.76
CA LEU A 28 17.88 5.30 15.14
C LEU A 28 19.40 5.19 15.14
N GLN A 29 20.07 6.17 15.74
CA GLN A 29 21.53 6.28 15.75
C GLN A 29 22.15 4.96 16.23
N ALA A 30 23.11 4.43 15.47
CA ALA A 30 23.90 3.21 15.76
C ALA A 30 23.18 1.83 15.64
N ASN A 31 21.99 1.73 15.06
CA ASN A 31 21.34 0.43 14.82
C ASN A 31 21.71 -0.17 13.45
N GLN A 32 21.94 -1.49 13.41
CA GLN A 32 22.13 -2.24 12.16
C GLN A 32 20.82 -2.65 11.49
N TYR A 33 19.71 -2.62 12.23
CA TYR A 33 18.36 -2.95 11.78
C TYR A 33 17.42 -1.79 12.08
N GLY A 34 16.41 -1.62 11.24
CA GLY A 34 15.41 -0.59 11.46
C GLY A 34 14.30 -0.64 10.41
N ASN A 35 13.30 0.20 10.63
CA ASN A 35 12.30 0.45 9.60
C ASN A 35 12.94 1.23 8.46
N VAL A 36 12.64 0.81 7.25
CA VAL A 36 13.10 1.43 6.02
C VAL A 36 11.87 1.72 5.18
N THR A 37 11.82 2.93 4.63
CA THR A 37 10.71 3.36 3.77
C THR A 37 11.19 3.62 2.35
N THR A 38 10.39 3.23 1.35
CA THR A 38 10.68 3.47 -0.06
C THR A 38 9.43 3.97 -0.77
N SER A 39 9.56 5.00 -1.59
CA SER A 39 8.43 5.54 -2.36
C SER A 39 8.12 4.64 -3.55
N SER A 40 6.83 4.36 -3.78
CA SER A 40 6.35 3.56 -4.91
C SER A 40 4.93 3.97 -5.30
N TYR A 41 4.32 3.22 -6.22
CA TYR A 41 2.97 3.47 -6.71
C TYR A 41 2.30 2.17 -7.17
N VAL A 42 0.97 2.19 -7.23
CA VAL A 42 0.13 1.16 -7.84
C VAL A 42 -0.53 1.75 -9.07
N GLN A 43 -0.31 1.12 -10.22
CA GLN A 43 -0.94 1.52 -11.48
C GLN A 43 -2.32 0.88 -11.62
N CYS A 44 -3.34 1.71 -11.82
CA CYS A 44 -4.68 1.24 -12.10
C CYS A 44 -5.32 2.02 -13.26
N ALA A 45 -5.84 1.29 -14.23
CA ALA A 45 -6.53 1.82 -15.39
C ALA A 45 -8.05 1.66 -15.34
N GLY A 46 -8.59 1.27 -14.18
CA GLY A 46 -10.01 0.95 -14.02
C GLY A 46 -10.39 -0.35 -14.75
N ALA A 47 -11.68 -0.70 -14.69
CA ALA A 47 -12.20 -1.93 -15.28
C ALA A 47 -12.12 -1.95 -16.82
N PHE A 48 -12.19 -0.78 -17.47
CA PHE A 48 -12.19 -0.64 -18.92
C PHE A 48 -10.80 -0.35 -19.51
N ASN A 49 -9.75 -0.29 -18.68
CA ASN A 49 -8.41 0.15 -19.07
C ASN A 49 -8.36 1.53 -19.76
N ASP A 50 -9.33 2.40 -19.44
CA ASP A 50 -9.52 3.72 -20.04
C ASP A 50 -8.89 4.84 -19.19
N LYS A 51 -8.56 4.54 -17.93
CA LYS A 51 -7.91 5.48 -17.01
C LYS A 51 -6.41 5.24 -17.00
N SER A 52 -5.64 6.25 -16.65
CA SER A 52 -4.23 6.09 -16.31
C SER A 52 -4.02 6.82 -15.01
N LYS A 53 -4.01 6.06 -13.90
CA LYS A 53 -3.85 6.62 -12.57
C LYS A 53 -2.84 5.83 -11.76
N ASP A 54 -1.83 6.55 -11.30
CA ASP A 54 -0.81 6.05 -10.40
C ASP A 54 -1.18 6.45 -8.97
N PHE A 55 -1.48 5.44 -8.15
CA PHE A 55 -1.78 5.62 -6.73
C PHE A 55 -0.47 5.53 -5.94
N LYS A 56 0.01 6.66 -5.42
CA LYS A 56 1.22 6.69 -4.58
C LYS A 56 1.03 5.82 -3.35
N ILE A 57 2.05 5.04 -3.02
CA ILE A 57 2.13 4.24 -1.80
C ILE A 57 3.52 4.35 -1.19
N ARG A 58 3.62 4.06 0.10
CA ARG A 58 4.89 3.95 0.81
C ARG A 58 5.16 2.48 1.13
N LEU A 59 6.24 1.93 0.59
CA LEU A 59 6.72 0.61 0.95
C LEU A 59 7.49 0.74 2.27
N THR A 60 7.24 -0.16 3.23
CA THR A 60 7.98 -0.20 4.48
C THR A 60 8.30 -1.62 4.90
N THR A 61 9.44 -1.81 5.54
CA THR A 61 9.82 -3.09 6.16
C THR A 61 10.77 -2.82 7.32
N ASN A 62 10.90 -3.78 8.22
CA ASN A 62 11.99 -3.80 9.19
C ASN A 62 13.08 -4.73 8.68
N THR A 63 14.25 -4.19 8.36
CA THR A 63 15.36 -4.95 7.75
C THR A 63 16.71 -4.38 8.18
N ALA A 64 17.79 -5.07 7.82
CA ALA A 64 19.14 -4.56 7.97
C ALA A 64 19.34 -3.33 7.07
N LEU A 65 20.03 -2.30 7.54
CA LEU A 65 20.18 -1.03 6.81
C LEU A 65 21.02 -1.13 5.53
N ASN A 66 21.65 -2.28 5.28
CA ASN A 66 22.35 -2.62 4.05
C ASN A 66 21.53 -3.55 3.12
N ASN A 67 20.31 -3.91 3.51
CA ASN A 67 19.40 -4.78 2.77
C ASN A 67 18.19 -3.96 2.30
N LEU A 68 18.47 -3.00 1.43
CA LEU A 68 17.52 -2.01 0.91
C LEU A 68 16.98 -2.45 -0.45
N LEU A 69 15.86 -1.85 -0.88
CA LEU A 69 15.40 -2.03 -2.25
C LEU A 69 16.27 -1.17 -3.17
N ASP A 70 16.64 -1.74 -4.32
CA ASP A 70 17.48 -1.02 -5.27
C ASP A 70 16.69 0.15 -5.88
N PRO A 71 17.26 1.36 -5.94
CA PRO A 71 16.58 2.50 -6.56
C PRO A 71 16.43 2.26 -8.07
N GLY A 72 15.27 2.60 -8.62
CA GLY A 72 14.99 2.40 -10.03
C GLY A 72 14.94 0.92 -10.41
N SER A 73 14.39 0.07 -9.55
CA SER A 73 14.16 -1.36 -9.80
C SER A 73 12.71 -1.72 -9.52
N ILE A 74 12.23 -2.76 -10.17
CA ILE A 74 10.93 -3.37 -9.91
C ILE A 74 11.15 -4.59 -9.03
N HIS A 75 10.41 -4.63 -7.92
CA HIS A 75 10.44 -5.73 -6.97
C HIS A 75 9.07 -6.39 -6.89
N PHE A 76 9.05 -7.71 -6.84
CA PHE A 76 7.89 -8.43 -6.34
C PHE A 76 7.84 -8.26 -4.82
N LEU A 77 6.73 -7.73 -4.32
CA LEU A 77 6.49 -7.55 -2.90
C LEU A 77 5.14 -8.13 -2.52
N SER A 78 5.07 -8.65 -1.29
CA SER A 78 3.84 -9.14 -0.67
C SER A 78 3.81 -8.68 0.78
N GLY A 79 2.64 -8.27 1.24
CA GLY A 79 2.51 -7.73 2.58
C GLY A 79 1.14 -7.19 2.91
N LYS A 80 1.13 -6.27 3.87
CA LYS A 80 -0.08 -5.64 4.41
C LYS A 80 -0.16 -4.19 3.97
N LEU A 81 -1.21 -3.84 3.25
CA LEU A 81 -1.56 -2.47 2.87
C LEU A 81 -2.49 -1.85 3.91
N MET A 82 -2.12 -0.66 4.36
CA MET A 82 -2.85 0.17 5.31
C MET A 82 -3.12 1.55 4.69
N PRO A 83 -4.30 1.78 4.11
CA PRO A 83 -4.80 3.12 3.85
C PRO A 83 -5.25 3.77 5.16
N LEU A 84 -5.09 5.09 5.28
CA LEU A 84 -5.52 5.87 6.44
C LEU A 84 -6.65 6.84 6.04
N ASN A 85 -7.63 7.02 6.91
CA ASN A 85 -8.79 7.89 6.75
C ASN A 85 -8.45 9.38 6.54
N ASP A 86 -7.25 9.79 6.92
CA ASP A 86 -6.78 11.17 6.80
C ASP A 86 -6.34 11.54 5.37
N GLY A 87 -6.42 10.59 4.43
CA GLY A 87 -6.00 10.77 3.05
C GLY A 87 -4.48 10.78 2.87
N SER A 88 -3.72 10.42 3.91
CA SER A 88 -2.28 10.25 3.80
C SER A 88 -1.93 9.06 2.89
N VAL A 89 -0.67 9.02 2.45
CA VAL A 89 -0.18 7.99 1.53
C VAL A 89 -0.29 6.61 2.19
N PRO A 90 -1.04 5.66 1.58
CA PRO A 90 -1.17 4.31 2.09
C PRO A 90 0.20 3.63 2.25
N THR A 91 0.36 2.88 3.33
CA THR A 91 1.62 2.19 3.63
C THR A 91 1.47 0.69 3.39
N LEU A 92 2.36 0.13 2.58
CA LEU A 92 2.53 -1.31 2.37
C LEU A 92 3.70 -1.80 3.22
N THR A 93 3.39 -2.50 4.31
CA THR A 93 4.39 -3.24 5.09
C THR A 93 4.66 -4.58 4.43
N TYR A 94 5.78 -4.71 3.73
CA TYR A 94 6.14 -5.90 2.98
C TYR A 94 7.03 -6.86 3.78
N ILE A 95 7.04 -8.13 3.38
CA ILE A 95 7.89 -9.17 3.99
C ILE A 95 9.23 -9.19 3.25
N GLN A 96 10.32 -8.84 3.91
CA GLN A 96 11.65 -8.72 3.28
C GLN A 96 12.11 -10.05 2.66
N GLU A 97 11.90 -11.16 3.36
CA GLU A 97 12.33 -12.50 2.93
C GLU A 97 11.56 -13.02 1.71
N ALA A 98 10.38 -12.46 1.44
CA ALA A 98 9.56 -12.77 0.28
C ALA A 98 9.77 -11.77 -0.88
N SER A 99 10.63 -10.77 -0.70
CA SER A 99 10.93 -9.80 -1.74
C SER A 99 11.88 -10.40 -2.80
N ALA A 100 11.65 -10.06 -4.06
CA ALA A 100 12.52 -10.48 -5.15
C ALA A 100 12.65 -9.36 -6.18
N VAL A 101 13.87 -9.11 -6.65
CA VAL A 101 14.11 -8.21 -7.79
C VAL A 101 13.55 -8.88 -9.04
N ALA A 102 12.64 -8.20 -9.73
CA ALA A 102 12.10 -8.67 -11.01
C ALA A 102 12.95 -8.16 -12.18
N CYS A 103 13.17 -6.85 -12.26
CA CYS A 103 13.96 -6.22 -13.33
C CYS A 103 14.27 -4.74 -13.00
N PRO A 104 15.21 -4.09 -13.71
CA PRO A 104 15.40 -2.65 -13.63
C PRO A 104 14.18 -1.85 -14.10
N SER A 105 13.93 -0.70 -13.50
CA SER A 105 12.97 0.30 -13.99
C SER A 105 13.42 0.86 -15.35
N GLY A 106 12.46 1.21 -16.22
CA GLY A 106 12.75 1.80 -17.53
C GLY A 106 11.79 1.33 -18.63
N ALA A 107 12.22 1.46 -19.89
CA ALA A 107 11.44 1.02 -21.05
C ALA A 107 11.29 -0.50 -21.05
N GLN A 108 10.16 -0.97 -20.52
CA GLN A 108 9.81 -2.39 -20.44
C GLN A 108 8.78 -2.73 -21.51
N SER A 109 8.84 -3.96 -22.03
CA SER A 109 7.89 -4.47 -23.02
C SER A 109 6.54 -4.88 -22.42
N PHE A 110 6.35 -4.71 -21.11
CA PHE A 110 5.17 -5.13 -20.37
C PHE A 110 4.70 -4.03 -19.42
N SER A 111 3.41 -4.07 -19.08
CA SER A 111 2.79 -3.14 -18.12
C SER A 111 2.31 -3.91 -16.90
N PHE A 112 2.53 -3.33 -15.71
CA PHE A 112 2.00 -3.81 -14.43
C PHE A 112 0.71 -3.07 -14.02
N THR A 113 0.14 -2.27 -14.93
CA THR A 113 -1.19 -1.67 -14.76
C THR A 113 -2.25 -2.74 -14.55
N ASN A 114 -3.07 -2.59 -13.50
CA ASN A 114 -4.10 -3.56 -13.12
C ASN A 114 -3.55 -4.98 -12.83
N LYS A 115 -2.28 -5.12 -12.41
CA LYS A 115 -1.66 -6.42 -12.09
C LYS A 115 -1.40 -6.66 -10.59
N ALA A 116 -1.70 -5.69 -9.73
CA ALA A 116 -1.62 -5.89 -8.27
C ALA A 116 -2.84 -6.68 -7.78
N THR A 117 -2.61 -7.61 -6.85
CA THR A 117 -3.67 -8.35 -6.16
C THR A 117 -3.89 -7.76 -4.79
N VAL A 118 -5.13 -7.40 -4.46
CA VAL A 118 -5.52 -6.91 -3.14
C VAL A 118 -6.63 -7.81 -2.61
N ASN A 119 -6.43 -8.36 -1.41
CA ASN A 119 -7.41 -9.17 -0.69
C ASN A 119 -7.72 -8.48 0.65
N SER A 120 -8.97 -8.08 0.83
CA SER A 120 -9.43 -7.33 1.99
C SER A 120 -10.89 -7.64 2.30
N LEU A 121 -11.28 -7.41 3.56
CA LEU A 121 -12.66 -7.46 4.00
C LEU A 121 -13.25 -6.05 4.03
N GLY A 122 -14.46 -5.89 3.49
CA GLY A 122 -15.15 -4.61 3.44
C GLY A 122 -16.66 -4.77 3.30
N LEU A 123 -17.37 -3.66 3.50
CA LEU A 123 -18.81 -3.56 3.29
C LEU A 123 -19.07 -3.18 1.83
N VAL A 124 -19.93 -3.93 1.14
CA VAL A 124 -20.37 -3.57 -0.20
C VAL A 124 -21.31 -2.37 -0.11
N LEU A 125 -20.91 -1.24 -0.71
CA LEU A 125 -21.74 -0.03 -0.81
C LEU A 125 -22.63 -0.04 -2.05
N SER A 126 -22.10 -0.51 -3.17
CA SER A 126 -22.85 -0.66 -4.41
C SER A 126 -22.33 -1.82 -5.24
N ARG A 127 -23.20 -2.35 -6.10
CA ARG A 127 -22.85 -3.35 -7.10
C ARG A 127 -23.56 -3.02 -8.42
N GLU A 128 -22.87 -3.20 -9.52
CA GLU A 128 -23.38 -2.94 -10.86
C GLU A 128 -22.80 -3.97 -11.82
N GLU A 129 -23.64 -4.50 -12.71
CA GLU A 129 -23.19 -5.35 -13.80
C GLU A 129 -22.76 -4.45 -14.96
N ILE A 130 -21.53 -4.62 -15.41
CA ILE A 130 -20.91 -3.85 -16.47
C ILE A 130 -20.62 -4.79 -17.64
N VAL A 131 -21.06 -4.41 -18.83
CA VAL A 131 -20.72 -5.12 -20.07
C VAL A 131 -19.54 -4.42 -20.73
N LEU A 132 -18.43 -5.13 -20.94
CA LEU A 132 -17.28 -4.61 -21.69
C LEU A 132 -17.54 -4.78 -23.20
N GLU A 133 -17.73 -3.67 -23.92
CA GLU A 133 -17.79 -3.69 -25.38
C GLU A 133 -16.38 -3.94 -25.94
N GLY A 134 -16.08 -5.18 -26.35
CA GLY A 134 -14.83 -5.52 -27.03
C GLY A 134 -14.29 -6.92 -26.76
N ILE A 135 -14.72 -7.59 -25.69
CA ILE A 135 -14.35 -8.97 -25.37
C ILE A 135 -15.64 -9.76 -25.19
N GLU A 136 -16.06 -10.48 -26.23
CA GLU A 136 -17.13 -11.49 -26.25
C GLU A 136 -18.24 -11.33 -25.17
N GLY A 137 -18.90 -10.17 -25.10
CA GLY A 137 -20.07 -9.96 -24.24
C GLY A 137 -19.91 -10.41 -22.78
N THR A 138 -18.70 -10.46 -22.23
CA THR A 138 -18.49 -10.92 -20.87
C THR A 138 -19.00 -9.86 -19.91
N SER A 139 -20.00 -10.21 -19.10
CA SER A 139 -20.45 -9.32 -18.04
C SER A 139 -19.52 -9.39 -16.84
N HIS A 140 -19.18 -8.22 -16.31
CA HIS A 140 -18.33 -8.04 -15.15
C HIS A 140 -19.15 -7.45 -14.01
N LEU A 141 -18.87 -7.88 -12.79
CA LEU A 141 -19.46 -7.27 -11.61
C LEU A 141 -18.53 -6.19 -11.08
N ALA A 142 -18.93 -4.93 -11.19
CA ALA A 142 -18.30 -3.84 -10.47
C ALA A 142 -18.90 -3.74 -9.07
N VAL A 143 -18.04 -3.69 -8.07
CA VAL A 143 -18.42 -3.58 -6.67
C VAL A 143 -17.66 -2.42 -6.06
N ILE A 144 -18.37 -1.47 -5.45
CA ILE A 144 -17.76 -0.45 -4.62
C ILE A 144 -17.82 -0.95 -3.19
N MET A 145 -16.66 -1.06 -2.57
CA MET A 145 -16.52 -1.51 -1.19
C MET A 145 -16.06 -0.35 -0.31
N SER A 146 -16.67 -0.22 0.86
CA SER A 146 -16.14 0.56 1.98
C SER A 146 -15.31 -0.36 2.84
N HIS A 147 -14.06 0.01 3.03
CA HIS A 147 -13.30 -0.46 4.18
C HIS A 147 -13.51 0.59 5.27
N ASN A 148 -13.86 0.15 6.48
CA ASN A 148 -13.63 1.00 7.66
C ASN A 148 -12.11 1.02 7.93
N ASP A 149 -11.64 1.74 8.93
CA ASP A 149 -10.21 1.76 9.24
C ASP A 149 -9.88 1.26 10.64
N TRP A 150 -8.65 0.77 10.76
CA TRP A 150 -7.96 0.73 12.03
C TRP A 150 -7.33 2.11 12.17
N ASP A 151 -8.06 3.02 12.82
CA ASP A 151 -7.40 4.15 13.46
C ASP A 151 -6.64 3.53 14.64
N SER A 152 -5.32 3.36 14.50
CA SER A 152 -4.49 3.13 15.68
C SER A 152 -4.66 4.41 16.47
N GLN A 153 -5.64 4.42 17.39
CA GLN A 153 -6.10 5.60 18.10
C GLN A 153 -4.94 6.56 18.22
N VAL A 154 -5.08 7.74 17.61
CA VAL A 154 -4.20 8.88 17.83
C VAL A 154 -4.34 9.31 19.29
N HIS A 155 -3.98 8.43 20.23
CA HIS A 155 -3.57 8.70 21.59
C HIS A 155 -2.10 9.13 21.54
N HIS A 156 -1.80 10.12 20.69
CA HIS A 156 -0.81 11.09 21.09
C HIS A 156 -1.38 11.81 22.32
N LEU A 157 -1.13 11.22 23.49
CA LEU A 157 -1.10 11.93 24.77
C LEU A 157 0.04 12.96 24.70
N LEU A 158 -0.14 14.00 23.89
CA LEU A 158 0.68 15.19 23.93
C LEU A 158 0.17 16.09 25.06
N HIS A 159 0.95 16.04 26.15
CA HIS A 159 1.19 17.06 27.15
C HIS A 159 0.16 17.33 28.26
N ARG A 160 0.56 16.94 29.48
CA ARG A 160 0.82 17.96 30.51
C ARG A 160 2.08 17.63 31.30
N LYS A 161 3.17 18.36 31.02
CA LYS A 161 4.24 18.59 31.99
C LYS A 161 3.60 19.27 33.21
N SER A 162 3.65 18.65 34.39
CA SER A 162 3.53 19.37 35.66
C SER A 162 4.90 19.43 36.31
N HIS A 163 5.33 20.65 36.59
CA HIS A 163 6.59 21.02 37.25
C HIS A 163 6.91 20.16 38.47
N LEU A 164 8.14 19.64 38.50
CA LEU A 164 8.89 19.48 39.74
C LEU A 164 9.54 20.83 40.04
N THR A 165 9.06 21.50 41.07
CA THR A 165 9.80 22.55 41.79
C THR A 165 10.09 22.02 43.18
N ASN A 166 11.40 22.02 43.50
CA ASN A 166 12.10 21.78 44.78
C ASN A 166 11.28 21.33 46.00
#